data_AF-A0A7W0PD78-F1
#
_entry.id   AF-A0A7W0PD78-F1
#
_cell.length_a   1.000
_cell.length_b   1.000
_cell.length_c   1.000
_cell.angle_alpha   90.00
_cell.angle_beta   90.00
_cell.angle_gamma   90.00
#
_symmetry.space_group_name_H-M   'P 1'
#
loop_
_entity.id
_entity.type
_entity.pdbx_description
1 polymer ?
#
loop_
_entity_poly.entity_id
_entity_poly.type
_entity_poly.pdbx_seq_one_letter_code
_entity_poly.pdbx_strand_id
1 'polypeptide(L)'
;SEAGFTNVERSNVESDAPPGTVIEVSPAVGTEVAAGELITLAVAVPPPPPATPTTPPTTSAPPTTSEPPTPTTGAPLLGSRR
;
A
#
# COMPACT_ATOMS: atom_id res chain seq x y z
N SER A 1 -35.94 -23.78 6.72
CA SER A 1 -35.56 -24.58 5.54
C SER A 1 -34.43 -23.85 4.86
N GLU A 2 -33.21 -24.36 4.95
CA GLU A 2 -32.09 -23.85 4.16
C GLU A 2 -32.38 -24.21 2.71
N ALA A 3 -32.19 -23.30 1.76
CA ALA A 3 -32.64 -23.47 0.37
C ALA A 3 -31.95 -24.63 -0.39
N GLY A 4 -31.05 -25.39 0.25
CA GLY A 4 -30.44 -26.59 -0.29
C GLY A 4 -29.29 -26.34 -1.25
N PHE A 5 -28.83 -25.10 -1.40
CA PHE A 5 -27.65 -24.77 -2.21
C PHE A 5 -26.39 -25.29 -1.53
N THR A 6 -25.92 -26.46 -1.99
CA THR A 6 -24.67 -27.05 -1.52
C THR A 6 -23.49 -26.74 -2.43
N ASN A 7 -23.75 -26.20 -3.63
CA ASN A 7 -22.77 -25.94 -4.66
C ASN A 7 -22.50 -24.43 -4.76
N VAL A 8 -21.67 -23.92 -3.86
CA VAL A 8 -21.36 -22.49 -3.74
C VAL A 8 -19.86 -22.28 -3.86
N GLU A 9 -19.44 -21.43 -4.79
CA GLU A 9 -18.06 -21.00 -4.94
C GLU A 9 -17.89 -19.53 -4.52
N ARG A 10 -16.73 -19.24 -3.93
CA ARG A 10 -16.34 -17.89 -3.55
C ARG A 10 -15.19 -17.43 -4.44
N SER A 11 -15.37 -16.30 -5.10
CA SER A 11 -14.32 -15.62 -5.85
C SER A 11 -13.92 -14.32 -5.14
N ASN A 12 -12.65 -13.97 -5.19
CA ASN A 12 -12.13 -12.74 -4.59
C ASN A 12 -12.02 -11.66 -5.65
N VAL A 13 -12.55 -10.47 -5.34
CA VAL A 13 -12.53 -9.31 -6.24
C VAL A 13 -11.99 -8.11 -5.48
N GLU A 14 -11.00 -7.44 -6.07
CA GLU A 14 -10.45 -6.20 -5.52
C GLU A 14 -11.53 -5.11 -5.50
N SER A 15 -11.78 -4.54 -4.32
CA SER A 15 -12.81 -3.51 -4.14
C SER A 15 -12.49 -2.63 -2.94
N ASP A 16 -12.96 -1.38 -2.97
CA ASP A 16 -12.91 -0.46 -1.83
C ASP A 16 -13.94 -0.79 -0.74
N ALA A 17 -14.82 -1.76 -0.98
CA ALA A 17 -15.74 -2.28 0.02
C ALA A 17 -15.01 -2.97 1.18
N PRO A 18 -15.60 -3.05 2.39
CA PRO A 18 -14.97 -3.72 3.53
C PRO A 18 -14.58 -5.17 3.18
N PRO A 19 -13.38 -5.62 3.57
CA PRO A 19 -12.91 -6.96 3.25
C PRO A 19 -13.87 -8.03 3.80
N GLY A 20 -14.17 -9.02 2.98
CA GLY A 20 -15.13 -10.07 3.34
C GLY A 20 -16.59 -9.76 2.98
N THR A 21 -16.88 -8.57 2.45
CA THR A 21 -18.22 -8.19 1.97
C THR A 21 -18.50 -8.85 0.62
N VAL A 22 -19.66 -9.50 0.49
CA VAL A 22 -20.15 -9.98 -0.80
C VAL A 22 -20.63 -8.77 -1.60
N ILE A 23 -19.98 -8.49 -2.72
CA ILE A 23 -20.29 -7.33 -3.58
C ILE A 23 -21.11 -7.72 -4.81
N GLU A 24 -21.05 -9.00 -5.20
CA GLU A 24 -21.81 -9.53 -6.32
C GLU A 24 -22.14 -11.00 -6.09
N VAL A 25 -23.30 -11.42 -6.61
CA VAL A 25 -23.76 -12.81 -6.59
C VAL A 25 -24.24 -13.17 -7.98
N SER A 26 -23.78 -14.30 -8.49
CA SER A 26 -24.24 -14.87 -9.75
C SER A 26 -24.68 -16.31 -9.52
N PRO A 27 -25.93 -16.69 -9.87
CA PRO A 27 -26.97 -15.86 -10.48
C PRO A 27 -27.51 -14.76 -9.55
N ALA A 28 -28.12 -13.72 -10.13
CA ALA A 28 -28.57 -12.54 -9.37
C ALA A 28 -29.64 -12.88 -8.33
N VAL A 29 -29.71 -12.08 -7.26
CA VAL A 29 -30.70 -12.26 -6.19
C VAL A 29 -32.12 -12.26 -6.75
N GLY A 30 -32.92 -13.25 -6.35
CA GLY A 30 -34.29 -13.42 -6.85
C GLY A 30 -34.40 -14.27 -8.11
N THR A 31 -33.28 -14.74 -8.67
CA THR A 31 -33.29 -15.73 -9.75
C THR A 31 -33.62 -17.10 -9.18
N GLU A 32 -34.56 -17.82 -9.81
CA GLU A 32 -34.78 -19.23 -9.51
C GLU A 32 -33.61 -20.06 -10.05
N VAL A 33 -32.98 -20.81 -9.17
CA VAL A 33 -31.82 -21.66 -9.46
C VAL A 33 -32.14 -23.10 -9.10
N ALA A 34 -31.69 -24.03 -9.92
CA ALA A 34 -31.80 -25.45 -9.61
C ALA A 34 -30.98 -25.78 -8.36
N ALA A 35 -31.40 -26.80 -7.58
CA ALA A 35 -30.75 -27.14 -6.31
C ALA A 35 -29.26 -27.51 -6.43
N GLY A 36 -28.80 -27.95 -7.60
CA GLY A 36 -27.40 -28.27 -7.88
C GLY A 36 -26.65 -27.21 -8.70
N GLU A 37 -27.29 -26.10 -9.04
CA GLU A 37 -26.64 -25.02 -9.78
C GLU A 37 -25.49 -24.43 -8.96
N LEU A 38 -24.40 -24.06 -9.63
CA LEU A 38 -23.30 -23.35 -8.99
C LEU A 38 -23.71 -21.91 -8.73
N ILE A 39 -23.58 -21.47 -7.48
CA ILE A 39 -23.71 -20.06 -7.10
C ILE A 39 -22.32 -19.51 -6.83
N THR A 40 -21.96 -18.43 -7.51
CA THR A 40 -20.69 -17.73 -7.33
C THR A 40 -20.90 -16.46 -6.52
N LEU A 41 -20.14 -16.33 -5.43
CA LEU A 41 -20.11 -15.16 -4.56
C LEU A 41 -18.81 -14.38 -4.83
N ALA A 42 -18.92 -13.16 -5.34
CA ALA A 42 -17.78 -12.25 -5.43
C ALA A 42 -17.60 -11.52 -4.10
N VAL A 43 -16.44 -11.69 -3.49
CA VAL A 43 -16.15 -11.11 -2.18
C VAL A 43 -15.00 -10.12 -2.27
N ALA A 44 -15.26 -8.92 -1.76
CA ALA A 44 -14.31 -7.84 -1.65
C ALA A 44 -13.05 -8.28 -0.89
N VAL A 45 -11.92 -8.06 -1.55
CA VAL A 45 -10.58 -8.10 -0.95
C VAL A 45 -9.93 -6.73 -1.12
N PRO A 46 -9.07 -6.32 -0.16
CA PRO A 46 -8.40 -5.04 -0.28
C PRO A 46 -7.46 -5.08 -1.49
N PRO A 47 -7.30 -3.96 -2.22
CA PRO A 47 -6.31 -3.88 -3.27
C PRO A 47 -4.89 -4.10 -2.68
N PRO A 48 -3.95 -4.61 -3.48
CA PRO A 48 -2.57 -4.78 -3.04
C PRO A 48 -2.00 -3.42 -2.61
N PRO A 49 -1.19 -3.37 -1.53
CA PRO A 49 -0.54 -2.14 -1.14
C PRO A 49 0.34 -1.63 -2.29
N PRO A 50 0.42 -0.30 -2.49
CA PRO A 50 1.33 0.24 -3.49
C PRO A 50 2.75 -0.25 -3.19
N ALA A 51 3.47 -0.66 -4.24
CA ALA A 51 4.87 -1.00 -4.11
C ALA A 51 5.59 0.21 -3.50
N THR A 52 6.11 0.07 -2.28
CA THR A 52 6.94 1.09 -1.68
C THR A 52 8.15 1.28 -2.59
N PRO A 53 8.43 2.47 -3.12
CA PRO A 53 9.72 2.69 -3.76
C PRO A 53 10.77 2.50 -2.67
N THR A 54 11.55 1.43 -2.77
CA THR A 54 12.80 1.30 -2.03
C THR A 54 13.69 2.43 -2.55
N THR A 55 13.62 3.59 -1.90
CA THR A 55 14.65 4.60 -2.10
C THR A 55 15.96 3.89 -1.73
N PRO A 56 16.96 3.82 -2.62
CA PRO A 56 18.28 3.40 -2.17
C PRO A 56 18.62 4.29 -0.96
N PRO A 57 19.33 3.77 0.08
CA PRO A 57 19.83 4.67 1.10
C PRO A 57 20.64 5.74 0.37
N THR A 58 20.11 6.96 0.32
CA THR A 58 20.95 8.11 0.12
C THR A 58 21.85 8.08 1.32
N THR A 59 23.08 7.60 1.12
CA THR A 59 24.20 7.92 1.98
C THR A 59 24.19 9.44 2.06
N SER A 60 23.55 9.96 3.10
CA SER A 60 23.76 11.32 3.54
C SER A 60 25.22 11.34 3.93
N ALA A 61 26.08 11.70 2.98
CA ALA A 61 27.32 12.34 3.33
C ALA A 61 26.95 13.44 4.34
N PRO A 62 27.74 13.64 5.42
CA PRO A 62 27.59 14.87 6.19
C PRO A 62 27.65 16.04 5.19
N PRO A 63 27.02 17.20 5.44
CA PRO A 63 27.24 18.35 4.59
C PRO A 63 28.74 18.63 4.57
N THR A 64 29.43 18.22 3.48
CA THR A 64 30.74 18.74 3.16
C THR A 64 30.46 20.17 2.75
N THR A 65 30.69 21.07 3.70
CA THR A 65 30.95 22.47 3.47
C THR A 65 31.67 22.61 2.14
N SER A 66 31.00 23.25 1.20
CA SER A 66 31.61 23.80 0.00
C SER A 66 32.54 24.93 0.45
N GLU A 67 33.72 24.56 0.93
CA GLU A 67 34.83 25.48 1.07
C GLU A 67 36.05 24.81 0.43
N PRO A 68 36.56 25.35 -0.68
CA PRO A 68 37.88 24.96 -1.16
C PRO A 68 38.90 25.35 -0.08
N PRO A 69 39.82 24.47 0.34
CA PRO A 69 40.83 24.86 1.31
C PRO A 69 41.77 25.87 0.67
N THR A 70 41.69 27.13 1.07
CA THR A 70 42.76 28.09 0.84
C THR A 70 43.74 28.01 2.02
N PRO A 71 44.99 27.57 1.81
CA PRO A 71 45.98 27.56 2.87
C PRO A 71 46.70 28.90 2.88
N THR A 72 46.34 29.87 3.73
CA THR A 72 47.21 31.02 3.98
C THR A 72 46.97 31.64 5.36
N THR A 73 47.87 31.31 6.28
CA THR A 73 48.54 32.23 7.21
C THR A 73 47.68 33.35 7.80
N GLY A 74 47.08 33.09 8.97
CA GLY A 74 46.34 34.08 9.75
C GLY A 74 46.79 34.12 11.22
N ALA A 75 47.87 34.83 11.49
CA ALA A 75 48.13 35.51 12.76
C ALA A 75 48.89 36.81 12.43
N PRO A 76 48.69 37.96 13.13
CA PRO A 76 48.32 38.02 14.54
C PRO A 76 47.37 39.18 14.97
N LEU A 77 47.03 39.18 16.28
CA LEU A 77 46.74 40.31 17.19
C LEU A 77 45.60 41.28 16.78
N LEU A 78 44.58 41.54 17.58
CA LEU A 78 44.71 42.20 18.88
C LEU A 78 43.33 42.22 19.57
N GLY A 79 43.26 41.69 20.77
CA GLY A 79 42.10 41.86 21.65
C GLY A 79 42.08 43.28 22.21
N SER A 80 41.05 44.05 21.86
CA SER A 80 40.69 45.27 22.59
C SER A 80 39.69 44.90 23.70
N ARG A 81 40.21 44.59 24.89
CA ARG A 81 39.41 44.75 26.11
C ARG A 81 39.46 46.24 26.48
N ARG A 82 38.28 46.88 26.58
CA ARG A 82 38.14 48.12 27.35
C ARG A 82 38.20 47.81 28.84
#